data_AF-D3YYD8-F1
#
_entry.id   AF-D3YYD8-F1
#
_cell.length_a   1.000
_cell.length_b   1.000
_cell.length_c   1.000
_cell.angle_alpha   90.00
_cell.angle_beta   90.00
_cell.angle_gamma   90.00
#
_symmetry.space_group_name_H-M   'P 1'
#
loop_
_entity.id
_entity.type
_entity.pdbx_description
1 polymer ?
#
loop_
_entity_poly.entity_id
_entity_poly.type
_entity_poly.pdbx_seq_one_letter_code
_entity_poly.pdbx_strand_id
1 'polypeptide(L)'
;MPLAQAVAILQKHCRIIRNVQVLYSEQSPLSHDLILNLTQDGITLLFDAFNQRLKVIEVCELTKVKLKYCGVHFNSQAIAPTIEQIDQSFGATHPGVYNSTEQLFHLNFRGLSFSFQ
;
A
#
# COMPACT_ATOMS: atom_id res chain seq x y z
N MET A 1 8.63 10.18 2.73
CA MET A 1 9.84 9.32 2.77
C MET A 1 10.45 9.26 1.37
N PRO A 2 11.76 9.47 1.17
CA PRO A 2 12.45 9.27 -0.12
C PRO A 2 12.59 7.78 -0.48
N LEU A 3 12.64 7.46 -1.78
CA LEU A 3 12.80 6.10 -2.30
C LEU A 3 14.05 5.40 -1.74
N ALA A 4 15.20 6.07 -1.76
CA ALA A 4 16.45 5.51 -1.25
C ALA A 4 16.35 5.11 0.23
N GLN A 5 15.64 5.89 1.04
CA GLN A 5 15.40 5.57 2.45
C GLN A 5 14.51 4.32 2.58
N ALA A 6 13.46 4.19 1.76
CA ALA A 6 12.61 3.01 1.75
C ALA A 6 13.40 1.76 1.36
N VAL A 7 14.21 1.83 0.31
CA VAL A 7 15.08 0.72 -0.12
C VAL A 7 16.04 0.31 1.00
N ALA A 8 16.69 1.28 1.67
CA ALA A 8 17.57 0.99 2.80
C ALA A 8 16.84 0.29 3.96
N ILE A 9 15.61 0.70 4.27
CA ILE A 9 14.77 0.04 5.29
C ILE A 9 14.44 -1.40 4.88
N LEU A 10 14.06 -1.63 3.63
CA LEU A 10 13.73 -2.97 3.12
C LEU A 10 14.96 -3.87 3.15
N GLN A 11 16.12 -3.38 2.73
CA GLN A 11 17.39 -4.11 2.79
C GLN A 11 17.76 -4.48 4.23
N LYS A 12 17.58 -3.57 5.19
CA LYS A 12 17.84 -3.84 6.61
C LYS A 12 16.93 -4.92 7.18
N HIS A 13 15.71 -5.07 6.66
CA HIS A 13 14.70 -6.04 7.13
C HIS A 13 14.49 -7.22 6.17
N CYS A 14 15.46 -7.51 5.29
CA CYS A 14 15.37 -8.53 4.24
C CYS A 14 15.10 -9.97 4.74
N ARG A 15 15.29 -10.23 6.04
CA ARG A 15 14.94 -11.53 6.65
C ARG A 15 13.43 -11.72 6.82
N ILE A 16 12.71 -10.61 7.03
CA ILE A 16 11.27 -10.56 7.27
C ILE A 16 10.54 -10.22 5.98
N ILE A 17 10.90 -9.10 5.35
CA ILE A 17 10.29 -8.62 4.10
C ILE A 17 11.07 -9.24 2.92
N ARG A 18 10.42 -10.15 2.19
CA ARG A 18 11.03 -10.92 1.10
C ARG A 18 10.27 -10.68 -0.20
N ASN A 19 10.92 -10.98 -1.33
CA ASN A 19 10.33 -10.89 -2.68
C ASN A 19 9.78 -9.48 -2.99
N VAL A 20 10.60 -8.47 -2.74
CA VAL A 20 10.33 -7.09 -3.17
C VAL A 20 10.65 -6.99 -4.66
N GLN A 21 9.67 -6.52 -5.44
CA GLN A 21 9.84 -6.22 -6.85
C GLN A 21 9.91 -4.69 -7.04
N VAL A 22 10.75 -4.26 -7.98
CA VAL A 22 10.83 -2.85 -8.40
C VAL A 22 10.24 -2.78 -9.80
N LEU A 23 9.16 -2.01 -9.96
CA LEU A 23 8.55 -1.78 -11.27
C LEU A 23 8.79 -0.34 -11.71
N TYR A 24 9.28 -0.20 -12.94
CA TYR A 24 9.52 1.06 -13.62
C TYR A 24 9.46 0.82 -15.14
N SER A 25 9.30 1.87 -15.93
CA SER A 25 9.34 1.75 -17.39
C SER A 25 10.79 1.69 -17.87
N GLU A 26 11.21 0.60 -18.52
CA GLU A 26 12.59 0.51 -19.04
C GLU A 26 12.89 1.54 -20.14
N GLN A 27 11.89 1.83 -20.98
CA GLN A 27 12.01 2.77 -22.10
C GLN A 27 12.03 4.22 -21.64
N SER A 28 11.32 4.53 -20.55
CA SER A 28 11.26 5.86 -19.96
C SER A 28 11.09 5.78 -18.44
N PRO A 29 12.18 5.58 -17.68
CA PRO A 29 12.12 5.27 -16.25
C PRO A 29 11.36 6.27 -15.37
N LEU A 30 11.28 7.53 -15.81
CA LEU A 30 10.61 8.60 -15.07
C LEU A 30 9.26 9.01 -15.68
N SER A 31 8.75 8.28 -16.67
CA SER A 31 7.42 8.55 -17.26
C SER A 31 6.26 8.13 -16.34
N HIS A 32 6.50 7.19 -15.44
CA HIS A 32 5.51 6.64 -14.53
C HIS A 32 6.09 6.60 -13.11
N ASP A 33 5.20 6.51 -12.12
CA ASP A 33 5.60 6.33 -10.74
C ASP A 33 6.49 5.08 -10.58
N LEU A 34 7.46 5.18 -9.67
CA LEU A 34 8.34 4.07 -9.31
C LEU A 34 7.64 3.23 -8.24
N ILE A 35 7.54 1.93 -8.47
CA ILE A 35 6.74 1.05 -7.62
C ILE A 35 7.67 0.06 -6.90
N LEU A 36 7.54 -0.03 -5.58
CA LEU A 36 8.07 -1.14 -4.80
C LEU A 36 6.91 -2.05 -4.38
N ASN A 37 6.84 -3.24 -4.97
CA ASN A 37 5.79 -4.21 -4.67
C ASN A 37 6.32 -5.27 -3.70
N LEU A 38 5.77 -5.30 -2.48
CA LEU A 38 6.07 -6.27 -1.44
C LEU A 38 5.10 -7.45 -1.58
N THR A 39 5.37 -8.31 -2.57
CA THR A 39 4.44 -9.36 -3.05
C THR A 39 3.98 -10.35 -1.98
N GLN A 40 4.76 -10.55 -0.91
CA GLN A 40 4.43 -11.46 0.19
C GLN A 40 3.67 -10.79 1.34
N ASP A 41 3.69 -9.45 1.39
CA ASP A 41 3.09 -8.68 2.47
C ASP A 41 1.77 -8.02 2.04
N GLY A 42 1.43 -8.06 0.74
CA GLY A 42 0.21 -7.44 0.23
C GLY A 42 0.27 -5.92 0.23
N ILE A 43 1.47 -5.34 0.17
CA ILE A 43 1.70 -3.88 0.18
C ILE A 43 2.41 -3.45 -1.10
N THR A 44 1.93 -2.37 -1.70
CA THR A 44 2.60 -1.69 -2.81
C THR A 44 2.93 -0.26 -2.40
N LEU A 45 4.16 0.18 -2.63
CA LEU A 45 4.62 1.54 -2.33
C LEU A 45 4.84 2.29 -3.65
N LEU A 46 4.09 3.36 -3.87
CA LEU A 46 4.17 4.19 -5.07
C LEU A 46 4.98 5.43 -4.76
N PHE A 47 6.04 5.66 -5.53
CA PHE A 47 6.91 6.83 -5.43
C PHE A 47 6.77 7.70 -6.67
N ASP A 48 6.69 9.00 -6.45
CA ASP A 48 6.71 9.98 -7.53
C ASP A 48 7.95 9.79 -8.40
N ALA A 49 7.77 9.78 -9.72
CA ALA A 49 8.86 9.56 -10.67
C ALA A 49 10.00 10.58 -10.50
N PHE A 50 9.67 11.86 -10.38
CA PHE A 50 10.67 12.94 -10.39
C PHE A 50 11.19 13.25 -8.99
N ASN A 51 10.28 13.41 -8.03
CA ASN A 51 10.62 13.76 -6.66
C ASN A 51 11.14 12.56 -5.86
N GLN A 52 10.90 11.33 -6.34
CA GLN A 52 11.23 10.07 -5.67
C GLN A 52 10.74 10.03 -4.22
N ARG A 53 9.56 10.62 -3.99
CA ARG A 53 8.89 10.65 -2.69
C ARG A 53 7.71 9.70 -2.71
N LEU A 54 7.53 8.97 -1.61
CA LEU A 54 6.36 8.12 -1.41
C LEU A 54 5.08 8.96 -1.56
N LYS A 55 4.25 8.59 -2.54
CA LYS A 55 2.95 9.18 -2.84
C LYS A 55 1.84 8.43 -2.13
N VAL A 56 1.79 7.12 -2.33
CA VAL A 56 0.70 6.25 -1.85
C VAL A 56 1.28 4.94 -1.32
N ILE A 57 0.71 4.47 -0.21
CA ILE A 57 0.85 3.09 0.25
C ILE A 57 -0.46 2.40 -0.12
N GLU A 58 -0.40 1.39 -0.97
CA GLU A 58 -1.53 0.55 -1.30
C GLU A 58 -1.45 -0.75 -0.48
N VAL A 59 -2.56 -1.12 0.13
CA VAL A 59 -2.73 -2.41 0.81
C VAL A 59 -3.68 -3.24 -0.03
N CYS A 60 -3.12 -4.15 -0.82
CA CYS A 60 -3.85 -4.96 -1.80
C CYS A 60 -4.37 -6.27 -1.20
N GLU A 61 -3.66 -6.84 -0.22
CA GLU A 61 -4.06 -8.10 0.44
C GLU A 61 -3.99 -7.95 1.96
N LEU A 62 -5.10 -7.50 2.54
CA LEU A 62 -5.17 -7.23 3.98
C LEU A 62 -4.94 -8.48 4.84
N THR A 63 -5.19 -9.68 4.33
CA THR A 63 -4.96 -10.94 5.08
C THR A 63 -3.49 -11.24 5.36
N LYS A 64 -2.56 -10.65 4.59
CA LYS A 64 -1.11 -10.89 4.70
C LYS A 64 -0.41 -9.94 5.67
N VAL A 65 -1.09 -8.89 6.12
CA VAL A 65 -0.50 -7.84 6.95
C VAL A 65 -1.30 -7.60 8.22
N LYS A 66 -0.61 -7.22 9.30
CA LYS A 66 -1.23 -6.74 10.54
C LYS A 66 -1.11 -5.22 10.61
N LEU A 67 -2.24 -4.52 10.71
CA LEU A 67 -2.29 -3.06 10.68
C LEU A 67 -2.91 -2.50 11.95
N LYS A 68 -2.38 -1.35 12.37
CA LYS A 68 -2.88 -0.58 13.51
C LYS A 68 -2.83 0.91 13.22
N TYR A 69 -3.80 1.64 13.76
CA TYR A 69 -3.86 3.10 13.69
C TYR A 69 -4.09 3.64 15.10
N CYS A 70 -3.32 4.66 15.51
CA CYS A 70 -3.34 5.21 16.88
C CYS A 70 -3.28 4.14 18.00
N GLY A 71 -2.57 3.03 17.76
CA GLY A 71 -2.42 1.92 18.70
C GLY A 71 -3.52 0.86 18.65
N VAL A 72 -4.62 1.10 17.94
CA VAL A 72 -5.74 0.17 17.78
C VAL A 72 -5.56 -0.66 16.51
N HIS A 73 -5.70 -1.97 16.62
CA HIS A 73 -5.66 -2.86 15.45
C HIS A 73 -7.00 -2.83 14.73
N PHE A 74 -6.97 -2.58 13.42
CA PHE A 74 -8.15 -2.66 12.55
C PHE A 74 -8.05 -3.81 11.55
N ASN A 75 -6.89 -4.48 11.48
CA ASN A 75 -6.68 -5.65 10.64
C ASN A 75 -5.63 -6.56 11.29
N SER A 76 -6.02 -7.80 11.59
CA SER A 76 -5.14 -8.83 12.14
C SER A 76 -5.76 -10.22 11.99
N GLN A 77 -5.05 -11.28 12.37
CA GLN A 77 -5.62 -12.64 12.40
C GLN A 77 -6.89 -12.77 13.27
N ALA A 78 -7.07 -11.90 14.26
CA ALA A 78 -8.26 -11.89 15.13
C ALA A 78 -9.31 -10.85 14.72
N ILE A 79 -8.98 -9.94 13.80
CA ILE A 79 -9.83 -8.81 13.41
C ILE A 79 -9.87 -8.77 11.89
N ALA A 80 -11.01 -9.20 11.32
CA ALA A 80 -11.21 -9.18 9.89
C ALA A 80 -11.23 -7.73 9.37
N PRO A 81 -10.50 -7.40 8.30
CA PRO A 81 -10.50 -6.06 7.72
C PRO A 81 -11.83 -5.82 7.00
N THR A 82 -12.73 -5.05 7.61
CA THR A 82 -13.97 -4.61 6.95
C THR A 82 -13.89 -3.16 6.52
N ILE A 83 -14.69 -2.80 5.51
CA ILE A 83 -14.81 -1.42 5.01
C ILE A 83 -15.18 -0.48 6.16
N GLU A 84 -16.17 -0.87 6.98
CA GLU A 84 -16.66 -0.06 8.09
C GLU A 84 -15.59 0.18 9.15
N GLN A 85 -14.76 -0.82 9.45
CA GLN A 85 -13.67 -0.67 10.42
C GLN A 85 -12.59 0.28 9.93
N ILE A 86 -12.25 0.22 8.64
CA ILE A 86 -11.31 1.16 8.02
C ILE A 86 -11.92 2.57 8.01
N ASP A 87 -13.17 2.72 7.59
CA ASP A 87 -13.85 4.02 7.56
C ASP A 87 -13.94 4.66 8.95
N GLN A 88 -14.25 3.88 9.99
CA GLN A 88 -14.25 4.35 11.37
C GLN A 88 -12.85 4.73 11.87
N SER A 89 -11.82 3.96 11.48
CA SER A 89 -10.44 4.20 11.93
C SER A 89 -9.83 5.45 11.32
N PHE A 90 -10.12 5.71 10.03
CA PHE A 90 -9.50 6.80 9.26
C PHE A 90 -10.43 8.00 9.06
N GLY A 91 -11.73 7.89 9.38
CA GLY A 91 -12.72 8.95 9.22
C GLY A 91 -13.00 9.24 7.75
N ALA A 92 -13.44 8.22 6.99
CA ALA A 92 -13.71 8.38 5.56
C ALA A 92 -14.79 9.45 5.29
N THR A 93 -14.43 10.45 4.48
CA THR A 93 -15.34 11.52 4.03
C THR A 93 -15.81 11.32 2.59
N HIS A 94 -15.27 10.33 1.89
CA HIS A 94 -15.59 9.99 0.51
C HIS A 94 -15.97 8.52 0.41
N PRO A 95 -16.98 8.17 -0.42
CA PRO A 95 -17.36 6.78 -0.61
C PRO A 95 -16.23 6.01 -1.31
N GLY A 96 -16.12 4.73 -1.02
CA GLY A 96 -15.24 3.85 -1.78
C GLY A 96 -15.66 3.74 -3.24
N VAL A 97 -14.68 3.43 -4.09
CA VAL A 97 -14.83 3.39 -5.54
C VAL A 97 -14.66 1.97 -6.01
N TYR A 98 -15.66 1.43 -6.71
CA TYR A 98 -15.57 0.13 -7.35
C TYR A 98 -14.90 0.26 -8.73
N ASN A 99 -13.82 -0.47 -8.93
CA ASN A 99 -13.14 -0.60 -10.23
C ASN A 99 -13.62 -1.88 -10.93
N SER A 100 -14.44 -1.73 -11.96
CA SER A 100 -14.98 -2.86 -12.72
C SER A 100 -13.94 -3.60 -13.56
N THR A 101 -12.83 -2.96 -13.92
CA THR A 101 -11.74 -3.61 -14.67
C THR A 101 -10.96 -4.57 -13.79
N GLU A 102 -10.70 -4.17 -12.55
CA GLU A 102 -9.96 -4.99 -11.57
C GLU A 102 -10.89 -5.90 -10.75
N GLN A 103 -12.21 -5.65 -10.79
CA GLN A 103 -13.20 -6.27 -9.91
C GLN A 103 -12.86 -6.05 -8.42
N LEU A 104 -12.29 -4.88 -8.09
CA LEU A 104 -11.87 -4.51 -6.75
C LEU A 104 -12.61 -3.26 -6.27
N PHE A 105 -12.92 -3.23 -4.97
CA PHE A 105 -13.41 -2.05 -4.29
C PHE A 105 -12.27 -1.34 -3.57
N HIS A 106 -12.10 -0.04 -3.83
CA HIS A 106 -10.99 0.75 -3.32
C HIS A 106 -11.46 1.82 -2.33
N LEU A 107 -10.87 1.84 -1.14
CA LEU A 107 -10.97 2.95 -0.18
C LEU A 107 -9.72 3.80 -0.27
N ASN A 108 -9.89 5.05 -0.71
CA ASN A 108 -8.78 5.96 -0.96
C ASN A 108 -8.72 7.07 0.10
N PHE A 109 -7.56 7.19 0.73
CA PHE A 109 -7.19 8.24 1.66
C PHE A 109 -5.97 8.99 1.13
N ARG A 110 -5.64 10.14 1.74
CA ARG A 110 -4.46 10.90 1.35
C ARG A 110 -3.20 10.09 1.67
N GLY A 111 -2.61 9.50 0.62
CA GLY A 111 -1.36 8.74 0.68
C GLY A 111 -1.50 7.29 1.15
N LEU A 112 -2.73 6.78 1.26
CA LEU A 112 -3.03 5.41 1.66
C LEU A 112 -4.25 4.92 0.91
N SER A 113 -4.21 3.71 0.37
CA SER A 113 -5.34 3.09 -0.30
C SER A 113 -5.47 1.63 0.12
N PHE A 114 -6.70 1.14 0.19
CA PHE A 114 -7.04 -0.24 0.53
C PHE A 114 -7.90 -0.85 -0.57
N SER A 115 -7.52 -2.04 -1.04
CA SER A 115 -8.29 -2.79 -2.03
C SER A 115 -8.97 -3.98 -1.38
N PHE A 116 -10.24 -4.17 -1.68
CA PHE A 116 -11.07 -5.28 -1.24
C PHE A 116 -11.57 -6.05 -2.46
N GLN A 117 -11.53 -7.38 -2.38
CA GLN A 117 -12.08 -8.29 -3.37
C GLN A 117 -13.49 -8.73 -2.99
#